data_AF-A0A0R2L3G7-F1
#
_entry.id   AF-A0A0R2L3G7-F1
#
_cell.length_a   1.000
_cell.length_b   1.000
_cell.length_c   1.000
_cell.angle_alpha   90.00
_cell.angle_beta   90.00
_cell.angle_gamma   90.00
#
_symmetry.space_group_name_H-M   'P 1'
#
loop_
_entity.id
_entity.type
_entity.pdbx_description
1 polymer ?
#
loop_
_entity_poly.entity_id
_entity_poly.type
_entity_poly.pdbx_seq_one_letter_code
_entity_poly.pdbx_strand_id
1 'polypeptide(L)'
;MTDKLKSYIKTKIKLKDFIKLVIALVQFPVVLCAFIASKFDRTIPSKVWLIGEEGPDAKDNAFMFFQYLREQHADIPTAYYLTKDSPVFETVTKYGEVVEHSSFRHMKMMFKARYVLSTHDGHFAPWKQMNWREFKILYSWLNPKLEFVFLQHGVTKDNVEKNAGFARTRFDFFVTTTKDEYKAISDPELGYRNGQVIETGFSRFDNLYKRINEPTKNYILIMPTWRYYLSEASENDFASSDYFKNYMALLSNKELIQFLNGRLQI
;
A
#
# COMPACT_ATOMS: atom_id res chain seq x y z
N MET A 1 8.27 28.48 -6.07
CA MET A 1 7.87 28.31 -4.65
C MET A 1 9.13 28.18 -3.82
N THR A 2 9.47 29.17 -2.99
CA THR A 2 10.75 29.25 -2.26
C THR A 2 10.90 28.12 -1.23
N ASP A 3 12.13 27.67 -0.96
CA ASP A 3 12.39 26.53 -0.06
C ASP A 3 11.95 26.80 1.38
N LYS A 4 11.98 28.07 1.81
CA LYS A 4 11.37 28.51 3.09
C LYS A 4 9.87 28.24 3.15
N LEU A 5 9.15 28.47 2.05
CA LEU A 5 7.70 28.22 2.00
C LEU A 5 7.39 26.71 1.97
N LYS A 6 8.20 25.91 1.27
CA LYS A 6 8.08 24.43 1.31
C LYS A 6 8.31 23.89 2.72
N SER A 7 9.36 24.35 3.41
CA SER A 7 9.65 23.96 4.79
C SER A 7 8.53 24.40 5.75
N TYR A 8 8.02 25.62 5.60
CA TYR A 8 6.89 26.13 6.39
C TYR A 8 5.60 25.32 6.20
N ILE A 9 5.29 24.91 4.97
CA ILE A 9 4.14 24.06 4.68
C ILE A 9 4.34 22.65 5.24
N LYS A 10 5.58 22.12 5.19
CA LYS A 10 5.93 20.78 5.72
C LYS A 10 5.67 20.67 7.24
N THR A 11 5.82 21.76 8.00
CA THR A 11 5.60 21.78 9.45
C THR A 11 4.15 22.02 9.87
N LYS A 12 3.28 22.52 8.98
CA LYS A 12 1.86 22.80 9.30
C LYS A 12 0.88 21.84 8.64
N ILE A 13 0.51 20.79 9.37
CA ILE A 13 -0.44 19.74 8.94
C ILE A 13 -1.78 20.33 8.44
N LYS A 14 -2.40 21.26 9.18
CA LYS A 14 -3.70 21.85 8.79
C LYS A 14 -3.64 22.61 7.47
N LEU A 15 -2.53 23.31 7.20
CA LEU A 15 -2.35 24.03 5.94
C LEU A 15 -2.17 23.06 4.77
N LYS A 16 -1.42 21.98 4.98
CA LYS A 16 -1.24 20.91 3.98
C LYS A 16 -2.58 20.25 3.61
N ASP A 17 -3.39 19.92 4.61
CA ASP A 17 -4.72 19.33 4.39
C ASP A 17 -5.66 20.29 3.62
N PHE A 18 -5.64 21.59 3.96
CA PHE A 18 -6.39 22.60 3.23
C PHE A 18 -5.95 22.72 1.77
N ILE A 19 -4.64 22.77 1.51
CA ILE A 19 -4.09 22.83 0.15
C ILE A 19 -4.52 21.61 -0.66
N LYS A 20 -4.45 20.40 -0.08
CA LYS A 20 -4.90 19.17 -0.74
C LYS A 20 -6.38 19.23 -1.12
N LEU A 21 -7.24 19.75 -0.24
CA LEU A 21 -8.68 19.92 -0.54
C LEU A 21 -8.90 20.92 -1.68
N VAL A 22 -8.17 22.03 -1.72
CA VAL A 22 -8.26 22.99 -2.83
C VAL A 22 -7.81 22.36 -4.16
N ILE A 23 -6.70 21.62 -4.15
CA ILE A 23 -6.21 20.90 -5.35
C ILE A 23 -7.23 19.85 -5.81
N ALA A 24 -7.85 19.14 -4.86
CA ALA A 24 -8.91 18.19 -5.15
C ALA A 24 -10.13 18.87 -5.79
N LEU A 25 -10.56 20.03 -5.28
CA LEU A 25 -11.67 20.83 -5.83
C LEU A 25 -11.41 21.33 -7.25
N VAL A 26 -10.20 21.80 -7.54
CA VAL A 26 -9.82 22.25 -8.89
C VAL A 26 -9.91 21.12 -9.92
N GLN A 27 -9.76 19.86 -9.49
CA GLN A 27 -9.88 18.69 -10.36
C GLN A 27 -11.33 18.26 -10.62
N PHE A 28 -12.34 18.95 -10.06
CA PHE A 28 -13.76 18.62 -10.25
C PHE A 28 -14.18 18.42 -11.71
N PRO A 29 -13.77 19.24 -12.70
CA PRO A 29 -14.15 19.00 -14.09
C PRO A 29 -13.68 17.65 -14.62
N VAL A 30 -12.44 17.24 -14.30
CA VAL A 30 -11.89 15.94 -14.74
C VAL A 30 -12.58 14.78 -14.01
N VAL A 31 -12.85 14.95 -12.71
CA VAL A 31 -13.63 14.01 -11.89
C VAL A 31 -15.02 13.79 -12.50
N LEU A 32 -15.74 14.88 -12.81
CA LEU A 32 -17.07 14.84 -13.40
C LEU A 32 -17.07 14.23 -14.80
N CYS A 33 -16.10 14.59 -15.65
CA CYS A 33 -15.93 13.98 -16.97
C CYS A 33 -15.70 12.46 -16.88
N ALA A 34 -14.83 12.02 -15.97
CA ALA A 34 -14.60 10.59 -15.74
C ALA A 34 -15.85 9.88 -15.21
N PHE A 35 -16.60 10.52 -14.30
CA PHE A 35 -17.87 9.99 -13.80
C PHE A 35 -18.89 9.83 -14.93
N ILE A 36 -19.13 10.86 -15.74
CA ILE A 36 -20.07 10.81 -16.87
C ILE A 36 -19.62 9.75 -17.86
N ALA A 37 -18.35 9.76 -18.26
CA ALA A 37 -17.79 8.77 -19.19
C ALA A 37 -17.94 7.33 -18.67
N SER A 38 -17.80 7.11 -17.36
CA SER A 38 -17.98 5.78 -16.75
C SER A 38 -19.40 5.21 -16.92
N LYS A 39 -20.42 6.07 -17.05
CA LYS A 39 -21.82 5.64 -17.26
C LYS A 39 -22.04 5.07 -18.65
N PHE A 40 -21.29 5.56 -19.64
CA PHE A 40 -21.42 5.13 -21.04
C PHE A 40 -20.39 4.08 -21.44
N ASP A 41 -19.29 3.95 -20.68
CA ASP A 41 -18.26 2.94 -20.94
C ASP A 41 -18.73 1.54 -20.54
N ARG A 42 -19.16 0.76 -21.54
CA ARG A 42 -19.57 -0.64 -21.39
C ARG A 42 -18.40 -1.62 -21.32
N THR A 43 -17.17 -1.18 -21.62
CA THR A 43 -15.97 -2.05 -21.60
C THR A 43 -15.49 -2.33 -20.19
N ILE A 44 -15.86 -1.48 -19.22
CA ILE A 44 -15.54 -1.67 -17.81
C ILE A 44 -16.75 -2.35 -17.15
N PRO A 45 -16.60 -3.47 -16.44
CA PRO A 45 -17.72 -4.09 -15.72
C PRO A 45 -18.21 -3.21 -14.56
N SER A 46 -19.38 -3.54 -14.01
CA SER A 46 -19.86 -2.91 -12.77
C SER A 46 -19.36 -3.65 -11.54
N LYS A 47 -19.28 -2.96 -10.39
CA LYS A 47 -18.82 -3.52 -9.10
C LYS A 47 -17.39 -4.07 -9.13
N VAL A 48 -16.51 -3.38 -9.85
CA VAL A 48 -15.09 -3.74 -9.96
C VAL A 48 -14.40 -3.71 -8.59
N TRP A 49 -13.48 -4.64 -8.37
CA TRP A 49 -12.52 -4.62 -7.27
C TRP A 49 -11.21 -4.06 -7.83
N LEU A 50 -10.84 -2.85 -7.41
CA LEU A 50 -9.57 -2.22 -7.78
C LEU A 50 -8.55 -2.51 -6.71
N ILE A 51 -7.46 -3.18 -7.07
CA ILE A 51 -6.46 -3.68 -6.11
C ILE A 51 -5.08 -3.15 -6.49
N GLY A 52 -4.27 -2.76 -5.51
CA GLY A 52 -2.88 -2.42 -5.80
C GLY A 52 -2.08 -1.97 -4.59
N GLU A 53 -0.86 -1.57 -4.86
CA GLU A 53 0.16 -1.23 -3.87
C GLU A 53 0.73 0.15 -4.18
N GLU A 54 1.43 0.75 -3.22
CA GLU A 54 2.17 1.98 -3.50
C GLU A 54 3.49 1.66 -4.19
N GLY A 55 3.76 2.39 -5.29
CA GLY A 55 5.01 2.27 -6.04
C GLY A 55 4.90 1.36 -7.28
N PRO A 56 6.04 1.07 -7.92
CA PRO A 56 6.09 0.30 -9.16
C PRO A 56 6.12 -1.22 -8.92
N ASP A 57 6.11 -1.68 -7.67
CA ASP A 57 6.19 -3.10 -7.33
C ASP A 57 4.80 -3.75 -7.19
N ALA A 58 4.76 -5.08 -7.26
CA ALA A 58 3.59 -5.90 -6.99
C ALA A 58 4.05 -7.17 -6.26
N LYS A 59 4.18 -7.08 -4.93
CA LYS A 59 4.85 -8.12 -4.13
C LYS A 59 4.30 -8.27 -2.71
N ASP A 60 3.35 -7.44 -2.31
CA ASP A 60 2.76 -7.42 -0.97
C ASP A 60 1.35 -8.07 -0.98
N ASN A 61 0.55 -7.79 0.05
CA ASN A 61 -0.78 -8.38 0.23
C ASN A 61 -1.71 -8.14 -0.96
N ALA A 62 -1.61 -7.01 -1.66
CA ALA A 62 -2.53 -6.69 -2.73
C ALA A 62 -2.29 -7.57 -3.95
N PHE A 63 -1.02 -7.77 -4.35
CA PHE A 63 -0.69 -8.66 -5.45
C PHE A 63 -1.07 -10.11 -5.13
N MET A 64 -0.77 -10.57 -3.93
CA MET A 64 -1.10 -11.92 -3.49
C MET A 64 -2.61 -12.17 -3.44
N PHE A 65 -3.37 -11.20 -2.96
CA PHE A 65 -4.83 -11.27 -2.97
C PHE A 65 -5.42 -11.21 -4.37
N PHE A 66 -4.87 -10.34 -5.24
CA PHE A 66 -5.26 -10.26 -6.64
C PHE A 66 -5.04 -11.59 -7.34
N GLN A 67 -3.86 -12.19 -7.21
CA GLN A 67 -3.55 -13.51 -7.78
C GLN A 67 -4.56 -14.56 -7.31
N TYR A 68 -4.83 -14.64 -6.01
CA TYR A 68 -5.83 -15.57 -5.46
C TYR A 68 -7.22 -15.36 -6.08
N LEU A 69 -7.69 -14.11 -6.17
CA LEU A 69 -8.98 -13.80 -6.80
C LEU A 69 -9.00 -14.21 -8.27
N ARG A 70 -7.93 -13.97 -9.02
CA ARG A 70 -7.87 -14.33 -10.44
C ARG A 70 -7.84 -15.84 -10.67
N GLU A 71 -7.20 -16.59 -9.79
CA GLU A 71 -7.09 -18.05 -9.89
C GLU A 71 -8.33 -18.79 -9.37
N GLN A 72 -8.95 -18.29 -8.28
CA GLN A 72 -10.02 -19.01 -7.56
C GLN A 72 -11.41 -18.39 -7.74
N HIS A 73 -11.49 -17.10 -8.08
CA HIS A 73 -12.73 -16.33 -8.16
C HIS A 73 -12.75 -15.42 -9.39
N ALA A 74 -12.44 -16.00 -10.56
CA ALA A 74 -12.31 -15.26 -11.82
C ALA A 74 -13.59 -14.53 -12.25
N ASP A 75 -14.74 -14.93 -11.70
CA ASP A 75 -16.06 -14.33 -11.87
C ASP A 75 -16.17 -12.93 -11.21
N ILE A 76 -15.36 -12.65 -10.20
CA ILE A 76 -15.30 -11.33 -9.56
C ILE A 76 -14.57 -10.35 -10.47
N PRO A 77 -15.23 -9.29 -10.98
CA PRO A 77 -14.59 -8.31 -11.83
C PRO A 77 -13.50 -7.57 -11.06
N THR A 78 -12.25 -7.83 -11.40
CA THR A 78 -11.09 -7.38 -10.63
C THR A 78 -10.04 -6.83 -11.57
N ALA A 79 -9.46 -5.69 -11.24
CA ALA A 79 -8.32 -5.15 -11.95
C ALA A 79 -7.25 -4.65 -10.97
N TYR A 80 -6.00 -4.83 -11.36
CA TYR A 80 -4.85 -4.36 -10.60
C TYR A 80 -4.41 -2.98 -11.12
N TYR A 81 -4.30 -1.97 -10.26
CA TYR A 81 -3.76 -0.67 -10.69
C TYR A 81 -2.25 -0.63 -10.47
N LEU A 82 -1.51 -0.18 -11.49
CA LEU A 82 -0.05 -0.16 -11.46
C LEU A 82 0.50 0.98 -12.31
N THR A 83 1.63 1.57 -11.91
CA THR A 83 2.29 2.59 -12.73
C THR A 83 2.74 2.00 -14.07
N LYS A 84 2.58 2.76 -15.17
CA LYS A 84 2.91 2.29 -16.53
C LYS A 84 4.33 1.74 -16.66
N ASP A 85 5.29 2.41 -16.04
CA ASP A 85 6.72 2.07 -16.14
C ASP A 85 7.15 1.03 -15.09
N SER A 86 6.19 0.29 -14.51
CA SER A 86 6.50 -0.77 -13.56
C SER A 86 7.28 -1.90 -14.26
N PRO A 87 8.40 -2.37 -13.67
CA PRO A 87 9.15 -3.49 -14.22
C PRO A 87 8.38 -4.82 -14.16
N VAL A 88 7.31 -4.89 -13.35
CA VAL A 88 6.49 -6.09 -13.18
C VAL A 88 5.15 -6.01 -13.93
N PHE A 89 4.90 -4.96 -14.72
CA PHE A 89 3.61 -4.74 -15.39
C PHE A 89 3.17 -5.95 -16.24
N GLU A 90 4.07 -6.47 -17.08
CA GLU A 90 3.80 -7.65 -17.90
C GLU A 90 3.60 -8.91 -17.06
N THR A 91 4.30 -9.02 -15.93
CA THR A 91 4.16 -10.16 -15.01
C THR A 91 2.78 -10.17 -14.36
N VAL A 92 2.29 -9.01 -13.91
CA VAL A 92 0.96 -8.89 -13.29
C VAL A 92 -0.15 -9.12 -14.32
N THR A 93 0.04 -8.66 -15.56
CA THR A 93 -0.93 -8.82 -16.66
C THR A 93 -1.23 -10.29 -16.98
N LYS A 94 -0.29 -11.21 -16.69
CA LYS A 94 -0.50 -12.66 -16.86
C LYS A 94 -1.61 -13.22 -15.96
N TYR A 95 -1.91 -12.56 -14.84
CA TYR A 95 -2.95 -13.00 -13.91
C TYR A 95 -4.32 -12.39 -14.21
N GLY A 96 -4.39 -11.20 -14.82
CA GLY A 96 -5.66 -10.56 -15.12
C GLY A 96 -5.56 -9.13 -15.62
N GLU A 97 -6.68 -8.41 -15.58
CA GLU A 97 -6.74 -7.02 -16.03
C GLU A 97 -5.83 -6.11 -15.18
N VAL A 98 -4.97 -5.34 -15.86
CA VAL A 98 -4.14 -4.31 -15.24
C VAL A 98 -4.55 -2.96 -15.83
N VAL A 99 -4.70 -1.97 -14.96
CA VAL A 99 -5.00 -0.58 -15.36
C VAL A 99 -3.86 0.33 -14.97
N GLU A 100 -3.44 1.17 -15.91
CA GLU A 100 -2.43 2.19 -15.64
C GLU A 100 -2.91 3.16 -14.55
N HIS A 101 -2.14 3.28 -13.48
CA HIS A 101 -2.42 4.17 -12.37
C HIS A 101 -2.56 5.62 -12.86
N SER A 102 -3.53 6.37 -12.32
CA SER A 102 -3.90 7.73 -12.78
C SER A 102 -4.31 7.91 -14.25
N SER A 103 -4.46 6.83 -15.02
CA SER A 103 -5.05 6.94 -16.37
C SER A 103 -6.54 7.30 -16.33
N PHE A 104 -7.06 7.84 -17.42
CA PHE A 104 -8.50 8.11 -17.54
C PHE A 104 -9.35 6.82 -17.44
N ARG A 105 -8.79 5.66 -17.83
CA ARG A 105 -9.43 4.36 -17.60
C ARG A 105 -9.53 4.07 -16.10
N HIS A 106 -8.45 4.25 -15.33
CA HIS A 106 -8.48 4.06 -13.87
C HIS A 106 -9.51 4.98 -13.20
N MET A 107 -9.57 6.26 -13.59
CA MET A 107 -10.59 7.20 -13.08
C MET A 107 -12.02 6.69 -13.32
N LYS A 108 -12.33 6.23 -14.53
CA LYS A 108 -13.65 5.63 -14.85
C LYS A 108 -13.92 4.37 -14.02
N MET A 109 -12.91 3.50 -13.86
CA MET A 109 -13.05 2.27 -13.08
C MET A 109 -13.38 2.57 -11.62
N MET A 110 -12.82 3.63 -11.04
CA MET A 110 -13.13 4.01 -9.66
C MET A 110 -14.62 4.34 -9.45
N PHE A 111 -15.28 4.94 -10.45
CA PHE A 111 -16.73 5.20 -10.41
C PHE A 111 -17.60 3.96 -10.67
N LYS A 112 -17.02 2.87 -11.17
CA LYS A 112 -17.69 1.56 -11.33
C LYS A 112 -17.28 0.55 -10.27
N ALA A 113 -16.32 0.90 -9.43
CA ALA A 113 -15.79 0.02 -8.40
C ALA A 113 -16.77 -0.13 -7.23
N ARG A 114 -16.81 -1.35 -6.68
CA ARG A 114 -17.43 -1.64 -5.39
C ARG A 114 -16.41 -1.49 -4.27
N TYR A 115 -15.17 -1.91 -4.53
CA TYR A 115 -14.06 -1.84 -3.58
C TYR A 115 -12.81 -1.25 -4.24
N VAL A 116 -12.09 -0.43 -3.48
CA VAL A 116 -10.69 -0.10 -3.75
C VAL A 116 -9.87 -0.63 -2.58
N LEU A 117 -8.95 -1.54 -2.87
CA LEU A 117 -8.11 -2.22 -1.90
C LEU A 117 -6.66 -1.79 -2.09
N SER A 118 -6.03 -1.34 -1.02
CA SER A 118 -4.63 -0.90 -1.05
C SER A 118 -3.88 -1.41 0.18
N THR A 119 -2.61 -1.77 -0.03
CA THR A 119 -1.70 -2.06 1.09
C THR A 119 -1.31 -0.80 1.84
N HIS A 120 -1.28 0.37 1.20
CA HIS A 120 -0.79 1.64 1.75
C HIS A 120 -1.90 2.68 1.93
N ASP A 121 -1.71 3.62 2.87
CA ASP A 121 -2.69 4.65 3.24
C ASP A 121 -2.66 5.90 2.34
N GLY A 122 -1.95 5.83 1.21
CA GLY A 122 -1.86 6.85 0.17
C GLY A 122 -1.85 6.28 -1.25
N HIS A 123 -1.94 7.16 -2.24
CA HIS A 123 -1.49 6.91 -3.63
C HIS A 123 -2.31 6.00 -4.55
N PHE A 124 -3.49 5.51 -4.17
CA PHE A 124 -4.35 4.74 -5.08
C PHE A 124 -5.48 5.53 -5.74
N ALA A 125 -5.74 6.76 -5.29
CA ALA A 125 -6.71 7.62 -5.96
C ALA A 125 -6.10 8.16 -7.27
N PRO A 126 -6.77 8.02 -8.42
CA PRO A 126 -6.19 8.30 -9.74
C PRO A 126 -6.01 9.79 -10.09
N TRP A 127 -6.07 10.69 -9.10
CA TRP A 127 -5.99 12.13 -9.32
C TRP A 127 -4.78 12.74 -8.65
N LYS A 128 -4.25 13.79 -9.26
CA LYS A 128 -2.99 14.40 -8.86
C LYS A 128 -3.10 14.97 -7.46
N GLN A 129 -2.27 14.48 -6.54
CA GLN A 129 -2.19 14.95 -5.15
C GLN A 129 -3.53 14.90 -4.38
N MET A 130 -4.47 14.10 -4.85
CA MET A 130 -5.71 13.81 -4.15
C MET A 130 -5.59 12.39 -3.62
N ASN A 131 -5.72 12.19 -2.30
CA ASN A 131 -5.81 10.85 -1.74
C ASN A 131 -7.29 10.44 -1.67
N TRP A 132 -7.55 9.21 -1.22
CA TRP A 132 -8.91 8.72 -0.98
C TRP A 132 -9.71 9.62 -0.03
N ARG A 133 -9.06 10.40 0.85
CA ARG A 133 -9.72 11.20 1.90
C ARG A 133 -10.46 12.35 1.31
N GLU A 134 -9.73 13.11 0.51
CA GLU A 134 -10.28 14.24 -0.21
C GLU A 134 -11.34 13.75 -1.19
N PHE A 135 -11.13 12.59 -1.83
CA PHE A 135 -12.16 11.94 -2.65
C PHE A 135 -13.42 11.61 -1.84
N LYS A 136 -13.31 10.97 -0.68
CA LYS A 136 -14.46 10.66 0.19
C LYS A 136 -15.21 11.92 0.61
N ILE A 137 -14.48 12.98 0.95
CA ILE A 137 -15.07 14.25 1.41
C ILE A 137 -15.83 14.94 0.27
N LEU A 138 -15.25 15.01 -0.93
CA LEU A 138 -15.77 15.86 -2.01
C LEU A 138 -16.63 15.10 -3.03
N TYR A 139 -16.37 13.81 -3.23
CA TYR A 139 -16.81 13.06 -4.42
C TYR A 139 -17.45 11.70 -4.11
N SER A 140 -17.54 11.28 -2.84
CA SER A 140 -18.21 10.01 -2.47
C SER A 140 -19.66 9.92 -2.97
N TRP A 141 -20.37 11.04 -3.07
CA TRP A 141 -21.73 11.10 -3.61
C TRP A 141 -21.85 10.64 -5.07
N LEU A 142 -20.75 10.69 -5.84
CA LEU A 142 -20.71 10.17 -7.22
C LEU A 142 -20.66 8.64 -7.27
N ASN A 143 -20.13 7.98 -6.24
CA ASN A 143 -20.15 6.52 -6.09
C ASN A 143 -20.40 6.13 -4.62
N PRO A 144 -21.66 6.22 -4.14
CA PRO A 144 -21.98 6.05 -2.72
C PRO A 144 -21.82 4.60 -2.23
N LYS A 145 -21.61 3.64 -3.13
CA LYS A 145 -21.37 2.23 -2.81
C LYS A 145 -19.88 1.86 -2.83
N LEU A 146 -18.99 2.81 -3.07
CA LEU A 146 -17.56 2.56 -3.05
C LEU A 146 -17.06 2.42 -1.62
N GLU A 147 -16.44 1.29 -1.31
CA GLU A 147 -15.77 1.06 -0.04
C GLU A 147 -14.25 0.92 -0.25
N PHE A 148 -13.49 1.38 0.74
CA PHE A 148 -12.04 1.38 0.74
C PHE A 148 -11.53 0.40 1.79
N VAL A 149 -10.70 -0.53 1.36
CA VAL A 149 -10.14 -1.60 2.19
C VAL A 149 -8.65 -1.37 2.36
N PHE A 150 -8.19 -1.36 3.60
CA PHE A 150 -6.77 -1.31 3.92
C PHE A 150 -6.25 -2.73 4.17
N LEU A 151 -5.46 -3.24 3.23
CA LEU A 151 -4.86 -4.57 3.28
C LEU A 151 -3.61 -4.63 4.18
N GLN A 152 -3.13 -3.47 4.63
CA GLN A 152 -1.85 -3.29 5.32
C GLN A 152 -0.62 -3.81 4.53
N HIS A 153 0.57 -3.45 5.00
CA HIS A 153 1.87 -3.80 4.43
C HIS A 153 2.84 -4.38 5.47
N GLY A 154 2.38 -4.67 6.68
CA GLY A 154 3.24 -5.09 7.78
C GLY A 154 2.45 -5.41 9.04
N VAL A 155 3.02 -6.29 9.87
CA VAL A 155 2.49 -6.53 11.22
C VAL A 155 2.75 -5.27 12.03
N THR A 156 1.70 -4.73 12.63
CA THR A 156 1.80 -3.54 13.47
C THR A 156 2.47 -3.92 14.79
N LYS A 157 3.63 -3.32 15.06
CA LYS A 157 4.40 -3.52 16.29
C LYS A 157 4.37 -2.30 17.21
N ASP A 158 4.52 -1.11 16.64
CA ASP A 158 4.62 0.14 17.41
C ASP A 158 3.24 0.74 17.69
N ASN A 159 3.15 1.70 18.62
CA ASN A 159 1.89 2.43 18.82
C ASN A 159 1.60 3.28 17.57
N VAL A 160 0.58 2.85 16.83
CA VAL A 160 0.13 3.49 15.59
C VAL A 160 -1.17 4.26 15.77
N GLU A 161 -1.69 4.48 16.97
CA GLU A 161 -3.05 5.03 17.18
C GLU A 161 -3.30 6.31 16.37
N LYS A 162 -2.34 7.25 16.41
CA LYS A 162 -2.39 8.51 15.65
C LYS A 162 -2.44 8.31 14.14
N ASN A 163 -1.86 7.23 13.64
CA ASN A 163 -1.76 6.91 12.22
C ASN A 163 -2.89 5.97 11.76
N ALA A 164 -3.29 4.99 12.56
CA ALA A 164 -4.28 3.98 12.19
C ALA A 164 -5.72 4.42 12.47
N GLY A 165 -5.95 5.36 13.39
CA GLY A 165 -7.29 5.77 13.81
C GLY A 165 -8.20 6.22 12.66
N PHE A 166 -9.46 5.80 12.72
CA PHE A 166 -10.49 6.03 11.70
C PHE A 166 -10.67 7.53 11.37
N ALA A 167 -10.52 8.42 12.35
CA ALA A 167 -10.59 9.86 12.13
C ALA A 167 -9.59 10.36 11.06
N ARG A 168 -8.40 9.75 11.02
CA ARG A 168 -7.34 10.03 10.04
C ARG A 168 -7.52 9.21 8.78
N THR A 169 -7.68 7.90 8.89
CA THR A 169 -7.59 6.93 7.79
C THR A 169 -8.89 6.71 7.04
N ARG A 170 -10.04 6.85 7.71
CA ARG A 170 -11.41 6.65 7.19
C ARG A 170 -11.58 5.44 6.26
N PHE A 171 -10.80 4.37 6.42
CA PHE A 171 -11.02 3.14 5.66
C PHE A 171 -12.34 2.50 6.10
N ASP A 172 -13.07 1.91 5.15
CA ASP A 172 -14.31 1.21 5.47
C ASP A 172 -14.01 -0.16 6.10
N PHE A 173 -12.91 -0.78 5.67
CA PHE A 173 -12.36 -2.00 6.27
C PHE A 173 -10.86 -1.92 6.52
N PHE A 174 -10.41 -2.52 7.62
CA PHE A 174 -9.02 -2.60 8.05
C PHE A 174 -8.66 -4.05 8.32
N VAL A 175 -7.84 -4.64 7.46
CA VAL A 175 -7.41 -6.04 7.58
C VAL A 175 -6.26 -6.12 8.58
N THR A 176 -6.34 -7.05 9.52
CA THR A 176 -5.34 -7.32 10.56
C THR A 176 -4.87 -8.77 10.48
N THR A 177 -3.69 -9.07 11.02
CA THR A 177 -3.13 -10.43 10.95
C THR A 177 -3.10 -11.19 12.26
N THR A 178 -2.85 -10.53 13.39
CA THR A 178 -2.86 -11.20 14.72
C THR A 178 -4.09 -10.81 15.54
N LYS A 179 -4.45 -11.66 16.52
CA LYS A 179 -5.48 -11.34 17.52
C LYS A 179 -5.18 -10.05 18.29
N ASP A 180 -3.90 -9.81 18.59
CA ASP A 180 -3.48 -8.63 19.33
C ASP A 180 -3.64 -7.36 18.47
N GLU A 181 -3.30 -7.41 17.18
CA GLU A 181 -3.60 -6.30 16.26
C GLU A 181 -5.10 -6.09 16.08
N TYR A 182 -5.87 -7.17 15.90
CA TYR A 182 -7.32 -7.07 15.80
C TYR A 182 -7.91 -6.35 17.01
N LYS A 183 -7.51 -6.77 18.22
CA LYS A 183 -7.94 -6.15 19.47
C LYS A 183 -7.50 -4.69 19.57
N ALA A 184 -6.24 -4.39 19.24
CA ALA A 184 -5.72 -3.03 19.29
C ALA A 184 -6.42 -2.10 18.31
N ILE A 185 -6.65 -2.53 17.06
CA ILE A 185 -7.32 -1.74 16.03
C ILE A 185 -8.82 -1.60 16.28
N SER A 186 -9.44 -2.60 16.92
CA SER A 186 -10.85 -2.57 17.32
C SER A 186 -11.11 -1.76 18.60
N ASP A 187 -10.07 -1.16 19.19
CA ASP A 187 -10.25 -0.28 20.33
C ASP A 187 -11.21 0.88 19.97
N PRO A 188 -12.26 1.13 20.79
CA PRO A 188 -13.19 2.24 20.55
C PRO A 188 -12.51 3.60 20.36
N GLU A 189 -11.34 3.84 20.95
CA GLU A 189 -10.57 5.08 20.79
C GLU A 189 -10.09 5.29 19.35
N LEU A 190 -9.88 4.22 18.57
CA LEU A 190 -9.54 4.30 17.15
C LEU A 190 -10.75 4.56 16.27
N GLY A 191 -11.96 4.35 16.78
CA GLY A 191 -13.20 4.76 16.12
C GLY A 191 -13.67 3.89 14.96
N TYR A 192 -13.08 2.72 14.74
CA TYR A 192 -13.64 1.70 13.84
C TYR A 192 -14.86 1.04 14.47
N ARG A 193 -15.92 0.83 13.70
CA ARG A 193 -17.13 0.14 14.15
C ARG A 193 -16.96 -1.38 14.07
N ASN A 194 -17.80 -2.10 14.81
CA ASN A 194 -17.90 -3.55 14.71
C ASN A 194 -18.07 -3.99 13.25
N GLY A 195 -17.24 -4.93 12.81
CA GLY A 195 -17.21 -5.44 11.44
C GLY A 195 -16.35 -4.63 10.46
N GLN A 196 -15.80 -3.48 10.84
CA GLN A 196 -14.84 -2.75 10.01
C GLN A 196 -13.40 -3.27 10.16
N VAL A 197 -13.06 -3.86 11.30
CA VAL A 197 -11.77 -4.53 11.49
C VAL A 197 -11.94 -6.01 11.14
N ILE A 198 -11.05 -6.54 10.31
CA ILE A 198 -11.11 -7.90 9.78
C ILE A 198 -9.88 -8.67 10.27
N GLU A 199 -10.07 -9.80 10.96
CA GLU A 199 -8.99 -10.70 11.40
C GLU A 199 -8.91 -11.92 10.47
N THR A 200 -8.17 -11.81 9.36
CA THR A 200 -8.02 -12.90 8.39
C THR A 200 -6.58 -13.40 8.25
N GLY A 201 -5.61 -12.67 8.78
CA GLY A 201 -4.24 -12.82 8.31
C GLY A 201 -3.98 -11.97 7.06
N PHE A 202 -2.71 -11.95 6.65
CA PHE A 202 -2.25 -11.26 5.46
C PHE A 202 -2.05 -12.24 4.30
N SER A 203 -2.62 -11.92 3.14
CA SER A 203 -2.57 -12.77 1.94
C SER A 203 -1.15 -13.14 1.50
N ARG A 204 -0.15 -12.31 1.81
CA ARG A 204 1.25 -12.64 1.51
C ARG A 204 1.80 -13.82 2.28
N PHE A 205 1.20 -14.18 3.42
CA PHE A 205 1.62 -15.34 4.21
C PHE A 205 1.07 -16.66 3.67
N ASP A 206 0.05 -16.65 2.81
CA ASP A 206 -0.52 -17.88 2.23
C ASP A 206 0.54 -18.68 1.45
N ASN A 207 1.39 -17.97 0.69
CA ASN A 207 2.50 -18.59 -0.02
C ASN A 207 3.58 -19.15 0.91
N LEU A 208 3.78 -18.55 2.08
CA LEU A 208 4.74 -19.05 3.07
C LEU A 208 4.26 -20.40 3.63
N TYR A 209 2.97 -20.50 3.98
CA TYR A 209 2.39 -21.74 4.49
C TYR A 209 2.44 -22.88 3.46
N LYS A 210 2.19 -22.60 2.18
CA LYS A 210 2.30 -23.60 1.10
C LYS A 210 3.70 -24.20 0.98
N ARG A 211 4.73 -23.47 1.42
CA ARG A 211 6.15 -23.84 1.27
C ARG A 211 6.81 -24.29 2.57
N ILE A 212 6.05 -24.40 3.67
CA ILE A 212 6.62 -24.67 5.00
C ILE A 212 7.35 -26.02 5.10
N ASN A 213 6.96 -26.99 4.26
CA ASN A 213 7.57 -28.31 4.19
C ASN A 213 8.59 -28.46 3.04
N GLU A 214 8.84 -27.40 2.26
CA GLU A 214 9.85 -27.45 1.21
C GLU A 214 11.25 -27.56 1.85
N PRO A 215 12.16 -28.40 1.30
CA PRO A 215 13.52 -28.48 1.79
C PRO A 215 14.20 -27.11 1.74
N THR A 216 14.50 -26.54 2.90
CA THR A 216 15.19 -25.25 3.00
C THR A 216 16.69 -25.47 3.12
N LYS A 217 17.48 -24.61 2.46
CA LYS A 217 18.91 -24.48 2.78
C LYS A 217 19.08 -23.66 4.06
N ASN A 218 20.20 -23.86 4.74
CA ASN A 218 20.56 -23.08 5.91
C ASN A 218 20.99 -21.67 5.49
N TYR A 219 20.05 -20.72 5.52
CA TYR A 219 20.31 -19.31 5.26
C TYR A 219 20.24 -18.49 6.54
N ILE A 220 21.16 -17.53 6.70
CA ILE A 220 21.04 -16.45 7.68
C ILE A 220 20.57 -15.21 6.91
N LEU A 221 19.36 -14.74 7.21
CA LEU A 221 18.81 -13.51 6.64
C LEU A 221 19.08 -12.33 7.60
N ILE A 222 19.78 -11.32 7.11
CA ILE A 222 20.03 -10.06 7.84
C ILE A 222 19.21 -8.96 7.17
N MET A 223 18.22 -8.42 7.87
CA MET A 223 17.30 -7.43 7.33
C MET A 223 17.15 -6.25 8.29
N PRO A 224 18.09 -5.29 8.26
CA PRO A 224 18.07 -4.18 9.20
C PRO A 224 17.02 -3.14 8.82
N THR A 225 16.41 -2.51 9.82
CA THR A 225 15.54 -1.35 9.58
C THR A 225 16.36 -0.09 9.32
N TRP A 226 15.80 0.88 8.60
CA TRP A 226 16.42 2.20 8.43
C TRP A 226 16.57 2.93 9.78
N ARG A 227 17.40 3.98 9.80
CA ARG A 227 17.66 4.81 10.99
C ARG A 227 17.34 6.26 10.67
N TYR A 228 16.37 6.83 11.39
CA TYR A 228 15.92 8.20 11.14
C TYR A 228 17.04 9.23 11.26
N TYR A 229 17.94 9.07 12.24
CA TYR A 229 19.09 9.98 12.40
C TYR A 229 20.11 9.89 11.25
N LEU A 230 19.98 8.92 10.33
CA LEU A 230 20.81 8.78 9.13
C LEU A 230 20.05 9.14 7.84
N SER A 231 18.78 9.54 7.89
CA SER A 231 17.97 9.71 6.67
C SER A 231 18.41 10.87 5.78
N GLU A 232 19.12 11.85 6.35
CA GLU A 232 19.68 13.01 5.63
C GLU A 232 21.23 13.02 5.69
N ALA A 233 21.84 11.93 6.15
CA ALA A 233 23.30 11.83 6.23
C ALA A 233 23.90 11.80 4.81
N SER A 234 25.05 12.48 4.63
CA SER A 234 25.84 12.30 3.42
C SER A 234 26.37 10.86 3.34
N GLU A 235 26.77 10.40 2.16
CA GLU A 235 27.38 9.06 2.01
C GLU A 235 28.59 8.87 2.95
N ASN A 236 29.41 9.91 3.12
CA ASN A 236 30.56 9.89 4.03
C ASN A 236 30.15 9.79 5.50
N ASP A 237 29.11 10.54 5.91
CA ASP A 237 28.60 10.49 7.28
C ASP A 237 27.94 9.14 7.56
N PHE A 238 27.21 8.60 6.58
CA PHE A 238 26.63 7.27 6.67
C PHE A 238 27.71 6.18 6.78
N ALA A 239 28.73 6.22 5.92
CA ALA A 239 29.85 5.27 5.94
C ALA A 239 30.69 5.36 7.23
N SER A 240 30.76 6.54 7.85
CA SER A 240 31.43 6.73 9.13
C SER A 240 30.57 6.38 10.35
N SER A 241 29.26 6.14 10.16
CA SER A 241 28.34 5.78 11.24
C SER A 241 28.62 4.41 11.84
N ASP A 242 28.33 4.25 13.14
CA ASP A 242 28.40 2.95 13.81
C ASP A 242 27.43 1.94 13.20
N TYR A 243 26.29 2.41 12.68
CA TYR A 243 25.34 1.55 11.98
C TYR A 243 26.01 0.85 10.79
N PHE A 244 26.63 1.61 9.88
CA PHE A 244 27.32 1.04 8.73
C PHE A 244 28.50 0.17 9.15
N LYS A 245 29.36 0.69 10.04
CA LYS A 245 30.57 -0.02 10.50
C LYS A 245 30.24 -1.36 11.15
N ASN A 246 29.20 -1.43 11.99
CA ASN A 246 28.81 -2.66 12.67
C ASN A 246 28.25 -3.69 11.68
N TYR A 247 27.42 -3.28 10.72
CA TYR A 247 26.93 -4.20 9.69
C TYR A 247 28.06 -4.67 8.78
N MET A 248 28.96 -3.79 8.35
CA MET A 248 30.11 -4.18 7.55
C MET A 248 31.07 -5.10 8.31
N ALA A 249 31.30 -4.85 9.60
CA ALA A 249 32.10 -5.73 10.45
C ALA A 249 31.48 -7.12 10.57
N LEU A 250 30.15 -7.21 10.74
CA LEU A 250 29.42 -8.49 10.75
C LEU A 250 29.51 -9.20 9.41
N LEU A 251 29.23 -8.50 8.31
CA LEU A 251 29.18 -9.08 6.96
C LEU A 251 30.57 -9.48 6.42
N SER A 252 31.63 -8.87 6.94
CA SER A 252 33.03 -9.18 6.59
C SER A 252 33.74 -10.02 7.65
N ASN A 253 33.03 -10.48 8.68
CA ASN A 253 33.62 -11.27 9.75
C ASN A 253 34.15 -12.62 9.20
N LYS A 254 35.47 -12.83 9.28
CA LYS A 254 36.12 -14.01 8.70
C LYS A 254 35.66 -15.32 9.33
N GLU A 255 35.41 -15.32 10.64
CA GLU A 255 34.94 -16.51 11.36
C GLU A 255 33.53 -16.90 10.92
N LEU A 256 32.64 -15.91 10.78
CA LEU A 256 31.29 -16.10 10.25
C LEU A 256 31.33 -16.62 8.81
N ILE A 257 32.15 -16.02 7.95
CA ILE A 257 32.30 -16.46 6.55
C ILE A 257 32.83 -17.89 6.49
N GLN A 258 33.85 -18.23 7.29
CA GLN A 258 34.40 -19.58 7.34
C GLN A 258 33.36 -20.59 7.86
N PHE A 259 32.58 -20.23 8.87
CA PHE A 259 31.50 -21.05 9.39
C PHE A 259 30.42 -21.32 8.32
N LEU A 260 30.01 -20.29 7.58
CA LEU A 260 29.04 -20.41 6.51
C LEU A 260 29.57 -21.27 5.35
N ASN A 261 30.83 -21.07 4.94
CA ASN A 261 31.46 -21.85 3.86
C ASN A 261 31.73 -23.31 4.25
N GLY A 262 32.12 -23.57 5.50
CA GLY A 262 32.36 -24.93 6.00
C GLY A 262 31.08 -25.77 6.13
N ARG A 263 29.91 -25.13 6.20
CA ARG A 263 28.59 -25.79 6.21
C ARG A 263 27.92 -25.90 4.83
N LEU A 264 28.47 -25.24 3.80
CA LEU A 264 27.96 -25.30 2.42
C LEU A 264 28.55 -26.46 1.59
N GLN A 265 29.41 -27.30 2.19
CA GLN A 265 30.00 -28.48 1.55
C GLN A 265 29.29 -29.81 1.88
N ILE A 266 28.01 -29.78 2.29
CA ILE A 266 27.21 -30.99 2.53
C ILE A 266 25.98 -30.99 1.62
#